data_AF-A0A3L9Y008-F1
#
_entry.id   AF-A0A3L9Y008-F1
#
_cell.length_a   1.000
_cell.length_b   1.000
_cell.length_c   1.000
_cell.angle_alpha   90.00
_cell.angle_beta   90.00
_cell.angle_gamma   90.00
#
_symmetry.space_group_name_H-M   'P 1'
#
loop_
_entity.id
_entity.type
_entity.pdbx_description
1 polymer ?
#
loop_
_entity_poly.entity_id
_entity_poly.type
_entity_poly.pdbx_seq_one_letter_code
_entity_poly.pdbx_strand_id
1 'polypeptide(L)'
;MTLEVHNITWRGVDIEIVYAEKKFGVIDHVELRTEGKAPLPVTETGYRSEYFALGTAKEYGGVVPLVTAWLDHEAERVKWHGSQLSLF
;
A
#
# COMPACT_ATOMS: atom_id res chain seq x y z
N MET A 1 -8.28 17.83 -6.94
CA MET A 1 -7.78 16.52 -6.47
C MET A 1 -6.29 16.53 -6.70
N THR A 2 -5.51 16.48 -5.62
CA THR A 2 -4.05 16.37 -5.71
C THR A 2 -3.71 14.89 -5.73
N LEU A 3 -2.80 14.50 -6.62
CA LEU A 3 -2.23 13.17 -6.64
C LEU A 3 -0.87 13.22 -5.97
N GLU A 4 -0.66 12.36 -4.99
CA GLU A 4 0.64 12.17 -4.36
C GLU A 4 1.19 10.81 -4.79
N VAL A 5 2.48 10.77 -5.12
CA VAL A 5 3.17 9.53 -5.47
C VAL A 5 4.32 9.36 -4.49
N HIS A 6 4.36 8.20 -3.84
CA HIS A 6 5.38 7.82 -2.88
C HIS A 6 5.98 6.49 -3.29
N ASN A 7 7.30 6.35 -3.21
CA ASN A 7 7.99 5.09 -3.41
C ASN A 7 8.59 4.63 -2.09
N ILE A 8 8.30 3.41 -1.68
CA ILE A 8 8.82 2.81 -0.46
C ILE A 8 9.35 1.40 -0.73
N THR A 9 10.27 0.97 0.12
CA THR A 9 10.67 -0.44 0.22
C THR A 9 10.07 -1.01 1.50
N TRP A 10 9.16 -1.97 1.38
CA TRP A 10 8.54 -2.65 2.53
C TRP A 10 8.90 -4.14 2.51
N ARG A 11 9.62 -4.59 3.55
CA ARG A 11 10.13 -5.98 3.69
C ARG A 11 10.86 -6.49 2.42
N GLY A 12 11.59 -5.62 1.75
CA GLY A 12 12.36 -5.94 0.54
C GLY A 12 11.56 -5.92 -0.77
N VAL A 13 10.28 -5.50 -0.74
CA VAL A 13 9.46 -5.26 -1.93
C VAL A 13 9.37 -3.77 -2.19
N ASP A 14 9.72 -3.34 -3.40
CA ASP A 14 9.57 -1.96 -3.84
C ASP A 14 8.12 -1.70 -4.30
N ILE A 15 7.51 -0.66 -3.73
CA ILE A 15 6.09 -0.33 -3.87
C ILE A 15 5.96 1.16 -4.24
N GLU A 16 5.33 1.42 -5.39
CA GLU A 16 4.75 2.71 -5.73
C GLU A 16 3.36 2.81 -5.09
N ILE A 17 3.15 3.89 -4.33
CA ILE A 17 1.88 4.26 -3.72
C ILE A 17 1.38 5.51 -4.44
N VAL A 18 0.22 5.41 -5.08
CA VAL A 18 -0.48 6.56 -5.66
C VAL A 18 -1.68 6.88 -4.77
N TYR A 19 -1.72 8.09 -4.23
CA TYR A 19 -2.76 8.56 -3.32
C TYR A 19 -3.57 9.69 -3.96
N ALA A 20 -4.89 9.57 -3.87
CA ALA A 20 -5.83 10.62 -4.22
C ALA A 20 -6.69 10.95 -3.01
N GLU A 21 -6.43 12.10 -2.38
CA GLU A 21 -7.28 12.64 -1.32
C GLU A 21 -8.64 13.05 -1.90
N LYS A 22 -9.74 12.71 -1.21
CA LYS A 22 -11.11 13.09 -1.59
C LYS A 22 -11.45 12.71 -3.04
N LYS A 23 -11.14 11.49 -3.45
CA LYS A 23 -11.66 10.94 -4.70
C LYS A 23 -13.19 10.99 -4.68
N PHE A 24 -13.77 11.45 -5.79
CA PHE A 24 -15.21 11.77 -5.90
C PHE A 24 -15.75 12.75 -4.82
N GLY A 25 -14.87 13.46 -4.11
CA GLY A 25 -15.22 14.41 -3.05
C GLY A 25 -15.51 13.81 -1.68
N VAL A 26 -15.48 12.48 -1.52
CA VAL A 26 -16.02 11.82 -0.29
C VAL A 26 -15.18 10.67 0.26
N ILE A 27 -14.18 10.17 -0.48
CA ILE A 27 -13.42 8.98 -0.08
C ILE A 27 -11.96 9.11 -0.45
N ASP A 28 -11.06 8.55 0.35
CA ASP A 28 -9.65 8.50 0.03
C ASP A 28 -9.35 7.26 -0.81
N HIS A 29 -8.46 7.39 -1.79
CA HIS A 29 -8.11 6.29 -2.68
C HIS A 29 -6.60 6.08 -2.73
N VAL A 30 -6.19 4.82 -2.59
CA VAL A 30 -4.80 4.37 -2.65
C VAL A 30 -4.68 3.31 -3.73
N GLU A 31 -3.70 3.47 -4.61
CA GLU A 31 -3.22 2.41 -5.49
C GLU A 31 -1.82 1.98 -5.04
N LEU A 32 -1.60 0.66 -4.99
CA LEU A 32 -0.29 0.05 -4.81
C LEU A 32 0.13 -0.60 -6.11
N ARG A 33 1.38 -0.42 -6.50
CA ARG A 33 2.04 -1.13 -7.59
C ARG A 33 3.42 -1.58 -7.15
N THR A 34 3.70 -2.86 -7.28
CA THR A 34 5.03 -3.39 -6.99
C THR A 34 5.86 -3.55 -8.26
N GLU A 35 7.19 -3.45 -8.11
CA GLU A 35 8.09 -3.81 -9.19
C GLU A 35 7.96 -5.31 -9.52
N GLY A 36 8.01 -5.65 -10.81
CA GLY A 36 7.98 -7.04 -11.26
C GLY A 36 6.71 -7.81 -10.91
N LYS A 37 5.62 -7.13 -10.49
CA LYS A 37 4.37 -7.75 -10.01
C LYS A 37 4.57 -8.61 -8.75
N ALA A 38 5.57 -8.27 -7.92
CA ALA A 38 5.80 -8.95 -6.66
C ALA A 38 4.52 -8.95 -5.79
N PRO A 39 4.12 -10.10 -5.22
CA PRO A 39 2.90 -10.18 -4.42
C PRO A 39 3.06 -9.41 -3.10
N LEU A 40 1.94 -8.95 -2.57
CA LEU A 40 1.77 -8.36 -1.24
C LEU A 40 0.70 -9.15 -0.47
N PRO A 41 0.59 -8.99 0.86
CA PRO A 41 -0.49 -9.60 1.63
C PRO A 41 -1.90 -9.28 1.11
N VAL A 42 -2.06 -8.16 0.40
CA VAL A 42 -3.34 -7.62 -0.09
C VAL A 42 -3.56 -7.85 -1.59
N THR A 43 -2.58 -8.42 -2.30
CA THR A 43 -2.68 -8.72 -3.73
C THR A 43 -1.62 -9.72 -4.19
N GLU A 44 -2.00 -10.70 -5.02
CA GLU A 44 -1.07 -11.65 -5.63
C GLU A 44 -0.41 -11.11 -6.91
N THR A 45 -0.95 -10.04 -7.50
CA THR A 45 -0.52 -9.52 -8.82
C THR A 45 0.40 -8.31 -8.71
N GLY A 46 0.70 -7.88 -7.48
CA GLY A 46 1.44 -6.65 -7.22
C GLY A 46 0.65 -5.37 -7.45
N TYR A 47 -0.63 -5.46 -7.83
CA TYR A 47 -1.52 -4.31 -7.94
C TYR A 47 -2.71 -4.39 -6.98
N ARG A 48 -2.98 -3.31 -6.26
CA ARG A 48 -4.17 -3.18 -5.41
C ARG A 48 -4.71 -1.76 -5.47
N SER A 49 -6.02 -1.62 -5.66
CA SER A 49 -6.75 -0.35 -5.53
C SER A 49 -7.67 -0.46 -4.32
N GLU A 50 -7.45 0.38 -3.31
CA GLU A 50 -8.18 0.33 -2.04
C GLU A 50 -8.75 1.71 -1.69
N TYR A 51 -9.91 1.71 -1.05
CA TYR A 51 -10.58 2.93 -0.62
C TYR A 51 -10.60 3.01 0.90
N PHE A 52 -10.27 4.19 1.44
CA PHE A 52 -10.26 4.46 2.86
C PHE A 52 -11.26 5.56 3.20
N ALA A 53 -11.74 5.58 4.43
CA ALA A 53 -12.57 6.68 4.91
C ALA A 53 -11.81 8.00 4.76
N LEU A 54 -12.56 9.06 4.48
CA LEU A 54 -11.97 10.37 4.25
C LEU A 54 -11.18 10.83 5.48
N GLY A 55 -9.91 11.19 5.28
CA GLY A 55 -9.05 11.68 6.35
C GLY A 55 -8.32 10.59 7.14
N THR A 56 -8.55 9.30 6.83
CA THR A 56 -7.81 8.19 7.45
C THR A 56 -6.29 8.36 7.25
N ALA A 57 -5.84 8.79 6.07
CA ALA A 57 -4.40 9.05 5.86
C ALA A 57 -3.86 10.10 6.84
N LYS A 58 -4.62 11.15 7.14
CA LYS A 58 -4.24 12.18 8.10
C LYS A 58 -4.16 11.66 9.54
N GLU A 59 -5.09 10.79 9.93
CA GLU A 59 -5.11 10.17 11.27
C GLU A 59 -3.88 9.29 11.52
N TYR A 60 -3.37 8.62 10.48
CA TYR A 60 -2.14 7.83 10.53
C TYR A 60 -0.86 8.68 10.40
N GLY A 61 -0.96 9.99 10.18
CA GLY A 61 0.19 10.87 9.96
C GLY A 61 0.71 10.91 8.51
N GLY A 62 -0.08 10.43 7.56
CA GLY A 62 0.19 10.44 6.12
C GLY A 62 -0.20 9.12 5.45
N VAL A 63 -0.21 9.11 4.11
CA VAL A 63 -0.54 7.89 3.35
C VAL A 63 0.51 6.79 3.49
N VAL A 64 1.79 7.15 3.60
CA VAL A 64 2.87 6.15 3.78
C VAL A 64 2.70 5.39 5.11
N PRO A 65 2.57 6.05 6.29
CA PRO A 65 2.25 5.36 7.54
C PRO A 65 0.97 4.50 7.49
N LEU A 66 -0.09 5.01 6.86
CA LEU A 66 -1.35 4.25 6.67
C LEU A 66 -1.11 2.95 5.90
N VAL A 67 -0.44 3.03 4.75
CA VAL A 67 -0.16 1.87 3.89
C VAL A 67 0.75 0.88 4.60
N THR A 68 1.81 1.34 5.28
CA THR A 68 2.70 0.45 6.04
C THR A 68 1.93 -0.31 7.12
N ALA A 69 1.13 0.39 7.93
CA ALA A 69 0.32 -0.24 8.99
C ALA A 69 -0.70 -1.24 8.42
N TRP A 70 -1.34 -0.89 7.30
CA TRP A 70 -2.27 -1.79 6.61
C TRP A 70 -1.57 -3.05 6.09
N LEU A 71 -0.42 -2.91 5.45
CA LEU A 71 0.36 -4.05 4.95
C LEU A 71 0.86 -4.95 6.09
N ASP A 72 1.32 -4.38 7.21
CA ASP A 72 1.74 -5.16 8.38
C ASP A 72 0.57 -5.94 9.00
N HIS A 73 -0.57 -5.29 9.21
CA HIS A 73 -1.79 -5.95 9.71
C HIS A 73 -2.23 -7.11 8.80
N GLU A 74 -2.26 -6.88 7.49
CA GLU A 74 -2.69 -7.89 6.52
C GLU A 74 -1.67 -9.02 6.41
N ALA A 75 -0.38 -8.72 6.52
CA ALA A 75 0.67 -9.74 6.57
C ALA A 75 0.48 -10.69 7.75
N GLU A 76 0.20 -10.14 8.94
CA GLU A 76 -0.08 -10.95 10.12
C GLU A 76 -1.36 -11.78 9.95
N ARG A 77 -2.44 -11.15 9.48
CA ARG A 77 -3.76 -11.77 9.32
C ARG A 77 -3.72 -12.99 8.38
N VAL A 78 -3.00 -12.87 7.26
CA VAL A 78 -2.89 -13.95 6.25
C VAL A 78 -1.64 -14.81 6.43
N LYS A 79 -0.85 -14.58 7.48
CA LYS A 79 0.44 -15.25 7.74
C LYS A 79 1.38 -15.14 6.53
N TRP A 80 1.46 -13.95 5.95
CA TRP A 80 2.37 -13.63 4.85
C TRP A 80 3.77 -13.34 5.39
N HIS A 81 4.78 -14.04 4.87
CA HIS A 81 6.15 -14.00 5.39
C HIS A 81 7.16 -13.29 4.47
N GLY A 82 6.73 -12.71 3.35
CA GLY A 82 7.63 -12.09 2.38
C GLY A 82 7.80 -12.87 1.08
N SER A 83 8.25 -12.17 0.04
CA SER A 83 8.91 -12.78 -1.10
C SER A 83 10.33 -13.18 -0.68
N GLN A 84 10.55 -14.46 -0.36
CA GLN A 84 11.87 -15.01 -0.15
C GLN A 84 12.64 -14.95 -1.49
N LEU A 85 13.44 -13.91 -1.72
CA LEU A 85 14.58 -14.04 -2.63
C LEU A 85 15.68 -14.79 -1.87
N SER A 86 15.54 -16.12 -1.86
CA SER A 86 16.66 -17.03 -1.60
C SER A 86 17.58 -16.96 -2.81
N LEU A 87 18.51 -16.03 -2.83
CA LEU A 87 19.74 -16.14 -3.59
C LEU A 87 20.85 -15.50 -2.76
N PHE A 88 21.52 -16.37 -1.99
CA PHE A 88 22.93 -16.41 -1.57
C PHE A 88 23.04 -17.01 -0.17
#